data_AF-A0A380GQN6-F1
#
_entry.id   AF-A0A380GQN6-F1
#
_cell.length_a   1.000
_cell.length_b   1.000
_cell.length_c   1.000
_cell.angle_alpha   90.00
_cell.angle_beta   90.00
_cell.angle_gamma   90.00
#
_symmetry.space_group_name_H-M   'P 1'
#
loop_
_entity.id
_entity.type
_entity.pdbx_description
1 polymer ?
#
loop_
_entity_poly.entity_id
_entity_poly.type
_entity_poly.pdbx_seq_one_letter_code
_entity_poly.pdbx_strand_id
1 'polypeptide(L)' 'MIIYKQSFENGNPIYEIITKTFKTISVKCDENFSKNELYNLLSLLEGDIDNLALGY' A
#
# COMPACT_ATOMS: atom_id res chain seq x y z
N MET A 1 3.65 -1.87 10.31
CA MET A 1 3.68 -1.32 8.94
C MET A 1 4.59 -0.08 8.94
N ILE A 2 5.49 0.06 7.96
CA ILE A 2 6.35 1.26 7.79
C ILE A 2 6.13 1.76 6.35
N ILE A 3 5.89 3.06 6.18
CA ILE A 3 5.34 3.68 4.95
C ILE A 3 6.28 4.85 4.60
N TYR A 4 6.71 5.15 3.38
CA TYR A 4 6.40 4.63 2.04
C TYR A 4 7.49 5.14 1.10
N LYS A 5 7.75 4.45 0.01
CA LYS A 5 8.52 5.04 -1.10
C LYS A 5 7.53 5.43 -2.19
N GLN A 6 7.42 6.73 -2.45
CA GLN A 6 6.72 7.21 -3.64
C GLN A 6 7.65 7.07 -4.82
N SER A 7 7.13 6.51 -5.90
CA SER A 7 7.69 6.71 -7.22
C SER A 7 6.58 7.15 -8.17
N PHE A 8 6.96 7.58 -9.36
CA PHE A 8 6.02 7.93 -10.40
C PHE A 8 6.36 7.12 -11.64
N GLU A 9 5.35 6.52 -12.27
CA GLU A 9 5.49 5.84 -13.54
C GLU A 9 4.42 6.38 -14.48
N ASN A 10 4.85 6.96 -15.60
CA ASN A 10 3.96 7.58 -16.60
C ASN A 10 2.98 8.62 -16.02
N GLY A 11 3.41 9.39 -15.01
CA GLY A 11 2.59 10.42 -14.34
C GLY A 11 1.75 9.91 -13.17
N ASN A 12 1.63 8.60 -12.99
CA ASN A 12 0.84 8.00 -11.93
C ASN A 12 1.69 7.69 -10.69
N PRO A 13 1.24 8.07 -9.48
CA PRO A 13 1.96 7.75 -8.26
C PRO A 13 1.90 6.25 -7.95
N ILE A 14 3.06 5.68 -7.62
CA ILE A 14 3.22 4.32 -7.13
C ILE A 14 3.65 4.38 -5.67
N TYR A 15 2.95 3.61 -4.84
CA TYR A 15 3.18 3.50 -3.40
C TYR A 15 3.72 2.11 -3.09
N GLU A 16 4.96 2.04 -2.61
CA GLU A 16 5.52 0.82 -2.04
C GLU A 16 5.27 0.75 -0.54
N ILE A 17 4.60 -0.32 -0.11
CA ILE A 17 4.19 -0.60 1.26
C ILE A 17 4.97 -1.83 1.74
N ILE A 18 5.76 -1.65 2.81
CA ILE A 18 6.52 -2.75 3.41
C ILE A 18 5.68 -3.32 4.56
N THR A 19 5.35 -4.60 4.45
CA THR A 19 4.51 -5.30 5.42
C THR A 19 5.32 -6.40 6.10
N LYS A 20 4.84 -6.92 7.23
CA LYS A 20 5.52 -8.02 7.92
C LYS A 20 5.27 -9.37 7.24
N THR A 21 4.05 -9.55 6.71
CA THR A 21 3.60 -10.78 6.05
C THR A 21 4.15 -10.89 4.63
N PHE A 22 4.09 -9.79 3.85
CA PHE A 22 4.64 -9.70 2.50
C PHE A 22 5.83 -8.75 2.48
N LYS A 23 6.96 -9.18 1.88
CA LYS A 23 8.17 -8.34 1.74
C LYS A 23 7.83 -6.91 1.27
N THR A 24 7.08 -6.80 0.18
CA THR A 24 6.65 -5.51 -0.39
C THR A 24 5.33 -5.66 -1.15
N ILE A 25 4.43 -4.69 -1.00
CA ILE A 25 3.24 -4.52 -1.83
C ILE A 25 3.38 -3.20 -2.59
N SER A 26 3.22 -3.22 -3.90
CA SER A 26 3.25 -2.03 -4.75
C SER A 26 1.85 -1.70 -5.24
N VAL A 27 1.39 -0.48 -4.99
CA VAL A 27 0.07 -0.01 -5.43
C VAL A 27 0.27 1.13 -6.43
N LYS A 28 -0.25 0.98 -7.64
CA LYS A 28 -0.31 2.06 -8.65
C LYS A 28 -1.65 2.76 -8.51
N CYS A 29 -1.62 4.07 -8.27
CA CYS A 29 -2.83 4.88 -8.13
C CYS A 29 -2.90 5.91 -9.27
N ASP A 30 -4.10 6.43 -9.51
CA ASP A 30 -4.33 7.53 -10.44
C ASP A 30 -3.68 8.85 -9.95
N GLU A 31 -3.44 9.78 -10.87
CA GLU A 31 -2.88 11.11 -10.57
C GLU A 31 -3.71 11.92 -9.58
N ASN A 32 -5.02 11.66 -9.50
CA ASN A 32 -5.93 12.34 -8.57
C ASN A 32 -5.94 11.74 -7.16
N PHE A 33 -5.18 10.66 -6.91
CA PHE A 33 -5.20 9.95 -5.65
C PHE A 33 -4.60 10.79 -4.51
N SER A 34 -5.45 11.14 -3.54
CA SER A 34 -5.05 12.03 -2.46
C SER A 34 -4.35 11.30 -1.31
N LYS A 35 -3.62 12.05 -0.48
CA LYS A 35 -3.03 11.51 0.75
C LYS A 35 -4.07 10.92 1.71
N ASN A 36 -5.29 11.49 1.78
CA ASN A 36 -6.34 10.95 2.63
C ASN A 36 -6.79 9.57 2.14
N GLU A 37 -6.92 9.39 0.83
CA GLU A 37 -7.25 8.09 0.26
C GLU A 37 -6.13 7.08 0.47
N LEU A 38 -4.87 7.52 0.41
CA LEU A 38 -3.73 6.69 0.78
C LEU A 38 -3.82 6.20 2.23
N TYR A 39 -4.11 7.07 3.19
CA TYR A 39 -4.24 6.67 4.59
C TYR A 39 -5.41 5.71 4.81
N ASN A 40 -6.54 5.93 4.14
CA ASN A 40 -7.67 4.99 4.18
C ASN A 40 -7.27 3.62 3.61
N LEU A 41 -6.61 3.59 2.45
CA LEU A 41 -6.12 2.36 1.83
C LEU A 41 -5.17 1.61 2.77
N LEU A 42 -4.22 2.31 3.38
CA LEU A 42 -3.27 1.72 4.32
C LEU A 42 -3.96 1.14 5.56
N SER A 43 -4.97 1.82 6.09
CA SER A 43 -5.75 1.33 7.24
C SER A 43 -6.55 0.07 6.90
N LEU A 44 -7.10 -0.02 5.68
CA LEU A 44 -7.80 -1.21 5.20
C LEU A 44 -6.81 -2.38 5.02
N LEU A 45 -5.68 -2.12 4.37
CA LEU A 45 -4.64 -3.12 4.14
C LEU A 45 -4.03 -3.64 5.44
N GLU A 46 -3.83 -2.79 6.45
CA GLU A 46 -3.31 -3.24 7.75
C GLU A 46 -4.23 -4.28 8.39
N GLY A 47 -5.55 -4.03 8.38
CA GLY A 47 -6.54 -4.99 8.88
C GLY A 47 -6.52 -6.29 8.09
N ASP A 48 -6.55 -6.24 6.76
CA ASP A 48 -6.63 -7.44 5.93
C ASP A 48 -5.32 -8.25 5.91
N ILE A 49 -4.16 -7.60 5.94
CA ILE A 49 -2.84 -8.26 5.90
C ILE A 49 -2.49 -8.91 7.22
N ASP A 50 -2.83 -8.28 8.35
CA ASP A 50 -2.60 -8.86 9.68
C ASP A 50 -3.56 -10.03 9.95
N ASN A 51 -4.76 -10.01 9.36
CA ASN A 51 -5.75 -11.09 9.47
C ASN A 51 -5.66 -12.12 8.33
N LEU A 52 -4.72 -11.96 7.39
CA LEU A 52 -4.45 -12.96 6.38
C LEU A 52 -3.84 -14.18 7.08
N ALA A 53 -4.70 -15.07 7.57
CA ALA A 53 -4.27 -16.37 8.05
C ALA A 53 -3.48 -17.02 6.92
N LEU A 54 -2.17 -17.19 7.13
CA LEU A 54 -1.31 -17.97 6.23
C LEU A 54 -1.80 -19.41 6.32
N GLY A 55 -2.84 -19.71 5.55
CA GLY A 55 -3.35 -21.06 5.32
C GLY A 55 -2.26 -21.82 4.60
N TYR A 56 -1.40 -22.46 5.38
CA TYR A 56 -0.41 -23.45 4.94
C TYR A 56 -1.08 -24.79 4.66
#